data_AF-A0A8X6NNE4-F1
#
_entry.id   AF-A0A8X6NNE4-F1
#
_cell.length_a   1.000
_cell.length_b   1.000
_cell.length_c   1.000
_cell.angle_alpha   90.00
_cell.angle_beta   90.00
_cell.angle_gamma   90.00
#
_symmetry.space_group_name_H-M   'P 1'
#
loop_
_entity.id
_entity.type
_entity.pdbx_description
1 polymer ?
#
loop_
_entity_poly.entity_id
_entity_poly.type
_entity_poly.pdbx_seq_one_letter_code
_entity_poly.pdbx_strand_id
1 'polypeptide(L)' 'LRSEVVVRAYINRIRTVDPYVNATVNRCFEHALKEAMEADSLIASGRYTKEQLAKEKPLLGVPLTVKTFLRVK' A
#
# COMPACT_ATOMS: atom_id res chain seq x y z
N LEU A 1 6.77 -5.57 -11.27
CA LEU A 1 6.06 -4.29 -11.04
C LEU A 1 6.47 -3.78 -9.67
N ARG A 2 6.67 -2.47 -9.50
CA ARG A 2 7.05 -1.84 -8.22
C ARG A 2 5.80 -1.51 -7.39
N SER A 3 5.86 -1.72 -6.08
CA SER A 3 4.76 -1.43 -5.15
C SER A 3 4.34 0.03 -5.21
N GLU A 4 5.31 0.96 -5.31
CA GLU A 4 5.05 2.39 -5.43
C GLU A 4 4.12 2.72 -6.62
N VAL A 5 4.36 2.07 -7.77
CA VAL A 5 3.56 2.25 -9.00
C VAL A 5 2.12 1.79 -8.78
N VAL A 6 1.94 0.64 -8.11
CA VAL A 6 0.61 0.09 -7.79
C VAL A 6 -0.14 1.02 -6.85
N VAL A 7 0.46 1.42 -5.73
CA VAL A 7 -0.17 2.29 -4.73
C VAL A 7 -0.56 3.64 -5.36
N ARG A 8 0.31 4.22 -6.19
CA ARG A 8 0.01 5.46 -6.92
C ARG A 8 -1.20 5.30 -7.86
N ALA A 9 -1.31 4.17 -8.56
CA ALA A 9 -2.47 3.88 -9.40
C ALA A 9 -3.77 3.82 -8.59
N TYR A 10 -3.77 3.16 -7.43
CA TYR A 10 -4.94 3.09 -6.53
C TYR A 10 -5.30 4.45 -5.94
N ILE A 11 -4.32 5.26 -5.51
CA ILE A 11 -4.57 6.62 -5.02
C ILE A 11 -5.24 7.46 -6.10
N ASN A 12 -4.74 7.39 -7.34
CA ASN A 12 -5.36 8.09 -8.46
C ASN A 12 -6.78 7.60 -8.72
N ARG A 13 -7.03 6.28 -8.64
CA ARG A 13 -8.38 5.74 -8.78
C ARG A 13 -9.32 6.26 -7.69
N ILE A 14 -8.88 6.26 -6.42
CA ILE A 14 -9.66 6.80 -5.30
C ILE A 14 -9.98 8.27 -5.55
N ARG A 15 -9.01 9.10 -5.94
CA ARG A 15 -9.25 10.52 -6.26
C ARG A 15 -10.30 10.73 -7.34
N THR A 16 -10.33 9.86 -8.36
CA THR A 16 -11.29 9.97 -9.47
C THR A 16 -12.68 9.41 -9.15
N VAL A 17 -12.81 8.44 -8.24
CA VAL A 17 -14.07 7.69 -8.02
C VAL A 17 -14.75 8.04 -6.69
N ASP A 18 -13.97 8.28 -5.65
CA ASP A 18 -14.49 8.55 -4.31
C ASP A 18 -15.40 9.78 -4.21
N PRO A 19 -15.29 10.83 -5.06
CA PRO A 19 -16.30 11.89 -5.09
C PRO A 19 -17.72 11.41 -5.43
N TYR A 20 -17.86 10.27 -6.10
CA TYR A 20 -19.15 9.69 -6.48
C TYR A 20 -19.64 8.62 -5.50
N VAL A 21 -18.71 7.84 -4.94
CA VAL A 21 -19.04 6.69 -4.07
C VAL A 21 -19.01 7.07 -2.58
N ASN A 22 -18.21 8.08 -2.21
CA ASN A 22 -18.02 8.58 -0.86
C ASN A 22 -17.68 7.46 0.15
N ALA A 23 -16.71 6.61 -0.20
CA ALA A 23 -16.32 5.43 0.57
C ALA A 23 -15.18 5.70 1.56
N THR A 24 -14.37 6.75 1.35
CA THR A 24 -13.24 7.07 2.23
C THR A 24 -13.52 8.27 3.13
N VAL A 25 -13.08 8.17 4.40
CA VAL A 25 -13.21 9.26 5.39
C VAL A 25 -11.85 9.91 5.61
N ASN A 26 -10.85 9.13 6.02
CA ASN A 26 -9.48 9.59 6.24
C ASN A 26 -8.54 8.99 5.18
N ARG A 27 -7.65 9.81 4.63
CA ARG A 27 -6.75 9.42 3.52
C ARG A 27 -5.29 9.47 3.98
N CYS A 28 -4.66 8.30 4.12
CA CYS A 28 -3.25 8.16 4.53
C CYS A 28 -2.29 8.02 3.33
N PHE A 29 -2.53 8.77 2.25
CA PHE A 29 -1.85 8.55 0.97
C PHE A 29 -0.33 8.72 1.01
N GLU A 30 0.17 9.74 1.72
CA GLU A 30 1.60 9.97 1.85
C GLU A 30 2.30 8.82 2.59
N HIS A 31 1.69 8.33 3.66
CA HIS A 31 2.22 7.19 4.41
C HIS A 31 2.21 5.92 3.56
N ALA A 32 1.11 5.65 2.85
CA ALA A 32 1.01 4.49 1.96
C ALA A 32 2.06 4.53 0.84
N LEU A 33 2.35 5.70 0.27
CA LEU A 33 3.41 5.86 -0.73
C LEU A 33 4.79 5.58 -0.12
N LYS A 34 5.06 6.08 1.09
CA LYS A 34 6.31 5.83 1.80
C LYS A 34 6.51 4.33 2.07
N GLU A 35 5.51 3.65 2.60
CA GLU A 35 5.55 2.20 2.85
C GLU A 35 5.78 1.40 1.55
N ALA A 36 5.19 1.84 0.43
CA ALA A 36 5.38 1.21 -0.87
C ALA A 36 6.83 1.35 -1.38
N MET A 37 7.44 2.53 -1.19
CA MET A 37 8.85 2.77 -1.53
C MET A 37 9.80 1.95 -0.64
N GLU A 38 9.47 1.79 0.64
CA GLU A 38 10.20 0.93 1.57
C GLU A 38 10.10 -0.54 1.16
N ALA A 39 8.93 -1.01 0.74
CA ALA A 39 8.74 -2.37 0.22
C ALA A 39 9.57 -2.63 -1.04
N ASP A 40 9.58 -1.67 -1.98
CA ASP A 40 10.44 -1.73 -3.16
C ASP A 40 11.93 -1.80 -2.79
N SER A 41 12.35 -0.97 -1.84
CA SER A 41 13.73 -0.92 -1.35
C SER A 41 14.13 -2.23 -0.64
N LEU A 42 13.21 -2.82 0.11
CA LEU A 42 13.41 -4.10 0.78
C LEU A 42 13.67 -5.22 -0.24
N ILE A 43 12.87 -5.29 -1.31
CA ILE A 43 13.05 -6.27 -2.38
C ILE A 43 14.37 -6.01 -3.12
N ALA A 44 14.66 -4.74 -3.45
CA ALA A 44 15.89 -4.35 -4.14
C ALA A 44 17.16 -4.64 -3.32
N SER A 45 17.07 -4.57 -1.99
CA SER A 45 18.20 -4.87 -1.09
C SER A 45 18.68 -6.31 -1.15
N GLY A 46 17.86 -7.25 -1.66
CA GLY A 46 18.19 -8.67 -1.73
C GLY A 46 18.36 -9.35 -0.36
N ARG A 47 17.98 -8.68 0.74
CA ARG A 47 18.17 -9.18 2.12
C ARG A 47 17.35 -10.45 2.43
N TYR A 48 16.26 -10.67 1.70
CA TYR A 48 15.34 -11.79 1.92
C TYR A 48 15.19 -12.60 0.63
N THR A 49 15.12 -13.92 0.76
CA THR A 49 14.73 -14.79 -0.37
C THR A 49 13.22 -14.67 -0.64
N LYS A 50 12.78 -15.12 -1.81
CA LYS A 50 11.35 -15.09 -2.17
C LYS A 50 10.52 -15.93 -1.20
N GLU A 51 11.05 -17.07 -0.75
CA GLU A 51 10.39 -17.99 0.18
C GLU A 51 10.24 -17.36 1.56
N GLN A 52 11.27 -16.64 2.03
CA GLN A 52 11.23 -15.89 3.28
C GLN A 52 10.21 -14.76 3.21
N LEU A 53 10.20 -13.98 2.12
CA LEU A 53 9.22 -12.92 1.91
C LEU A 53 7.79 -13.47 1.88
N ALA A 54 7.55 -14.59 1.19
CA ALA A 54 6.23 -15.21 1.15
C ALA A 54 5.77 -15.69 2.53
N LYS A 55 6.67 -16.21 3.36
CA LYS A 55 6.36 -16.71 4.70
C LYS A 55 6.18 -15.58 5.73
N GLU A 56 7.09 -14.60 5.73
CA GLU A 56 7.16 -13.57 6.77
C GLU A 56 6.35 -12.32 6.43
N LYS A 57 6.20 -12.00 5.14
CA LYS A 57 5.54 -10.79 4.64
C LYS A 57 4.60 -11.13 3.47
N PRO A 58 3.58 -11.97 3.68
CA PRO A 58 2.71 -12.47 2.60
C PRO A 58 1.94 -11.36 1.87
N LEU A 59 1.75 -10.20 2.50
CA LEU A 59 1.04 -9.04 1.94
C LEU A 59 1.99 -7.89 1.56
N LEU A 60 3.29 -8.16 1.39
CA LEU A 60 4.26 -7.10 1.06
C LEU A 60 3.87 -6.38 -0.23
N GLY A 61 3.66 -5.07 -0.12
CA GLY A 61 3.32 -4.19 -1.24
C GLY A 61 1.86 -4.25 -1.70
N VAL A 62 0.97 -4.95 -0.98
CA VAL A 62 -0.48 -4.99 -1.25
C VAL A 62 -1.14 -3.75 -0.64
N PRO A 63 -1.79 -2.87 -1.43
CA PRO A 63 -2.54 -1.73 -0.90
C PRO A 63 -3.76 -2.20 -0.10
N LEU A 64 -4.02 -1.57 1.05
CA LEU A 64 -5.15 -1.90 1.94
C LEU A 64 -5.82 -0.61 2.46
N THR A 65 -7.14 -0.67 2.62
CA THR A 65 -7.93 0.28 3.41
C THR A 65 -8.64 -0.46 4.53
N VAL A 66 -8.89 0.21 5.65
CA VAL A 66 -9.58 -0.37 6.81
C VAL A 66 -10.83 0.43 7.17
N LYS A 67 -11.80 -0.23 7.80
CA LYS A 67 -13.02 0.43 8.31
C LYS A 67 -12.63 1.49 9.34
N THR A 68 -13.21 2.69 9.25
CA THR A 68 -12.89 3.88 10.07
C THR A 68 -12.96 3.66 11.58
N PHE A 69 -13.72 2.67 12.05
CA PHE A 69 -13.78 2.29 13.47
C PHE A 69 -12.44 1.75 14.00
N LEU A 70 -11.61 1.19 13.12
CA LEU A 70 -10.29 0.66 13.49
C LEU A 70 -9.28 1.80 13.56
N ARG A 71 -8.53 1.86 14.66
CA ARG A 71 -7.45 2.83 14.82
C ARG A 71 -6.27 2.48 13.90
N VAL A 72 -5.92 3.42 13.05
CA VAL A 72 -4.69 3.39 12.23
C VAL A 72 -3.66 4.29 12.93
N LYS A 73 -2.40 3.85 12.97
CA LYS A 73 -1.28 4.62 13.54
C LYS A 73 -0.70 5.58 12.52
#